data_AF-A0A0P7ZWS8-F1
#
_entry.id   AF-A0A0P7ZWS8-F1
#
_cell.length_a   1.000
_cell.length_b   1.000
_cell.length_c   1.000
_cell.angle_alpha   90.00
_cell.angle_beta   90.00
_cell.angle_gamma   90.00
#
_symmetry.space_group_name_H-M   'P 1'
#
loop_
_entity.id
_entity.type
_entity.pdbx_description
1 polymer ?
#
loop_
_entity_poly.entity_id
_entity_poly.type
_entity_poly.pdbx_seq_one_letter_code
_entity_poly.pdbx_strand_id
1 'polypeptide(L)'
;MVNELDEDDTVSIVVYAGAAGVVLEPTAGNENDAILDAIAQLEAGGSTAGGEGIQLAYQLAREQFIEDGNNRVILATDGDFNVGTSSEAGLIRLIEGGSQSPGQRNGGNVADAG
;
A
#
# COMPACT_ATOMS: atom_id res chain seq x y z
N MET A 1 0.16 12.67 16.31
CA MET A 1 -0.09 11.77 15.18
C MET A 1 -1.48 11.15 15.24
N VAL A 2 -1.80 10.15 16.08
CA VAL A 2 -3.18 9.60 16.10
C VAL A 2 -4.19 10.63 16.65
N ASN A 3 -3.86 11.30 17.76
CA ASN A 3 -4.70 12.37 18.35
C ASN A 3 -4.84 13.66 17.51
N GLU A 4 -4.24 13.72 16.33
CA GLU A 4 -4.34 14.86 15.40
C GLU A 4 -5.27 14.57 14.23
N LEU A 5 -5.80 13.34 14.14
CA LEU A 5 -6.79 12.94 13.15
C LEU A 5 -8.19 13.38 13.58
N ASP A 6 -9.03 13.70 12.61
CA ASP A 6 -10.44 14.03 12.81
C ASP A 6 -11.38 13.01 12.12
N GLU A 7 -12.67 13.32 12.09
CA GLU A 7 -13.69 12.42 11.51
C GLU A 7 -13.70 12.39 9.97
N ASP A 8 -13.04 13.36 9.32
CA ASP A 8 -12.89 13.41 7.87
C ASP A 8 -11.64 12.62 7.42
N ASP A 9 -10.74 12.28 8.35
CA ASP A 9 -9.61 11.40 8.09
C ASP A 9 -10.02 9.92 8.09
N THR A 10 -9.35 9.11 7.26
CA THR A 10 -9.52 7.65 7.24
C THR A 10 -8.17 6.96 7.34
N VAL A 11 -8.08 5.95 8.21
CA VAL A 11 -6.88 5.14 8.44
C VAL A 11 -7.16 3.68 8.12
N SER A 12 -6.21 3.03 7.44
CA SER A 12 -6.17 1.58 7.27
C SER A 12 -4.77 1.07 7.56
N ILE A 13 -4.66 -0.13 8.12
CA ILE A 13 -3.38 -0.74 8.49
C ILE A 13 -3.30 -2.12 7.87
N VAL A 14 -2.20 -2.36 7.14
CA VAL A 14 -1.90 -3.63 6.49
C VAL A 14 -0.54 -4.13 6.99
N VAL A 15 -0.46 -5.41 7.28
CA VAL A 15 0.80 -6.09 7.63
C VAL A 15 1.24 -7.03 6.52
N TYR A 16 2.55 -7.21 6.40
CA TYR A 16 3.17 -8.08 5.38
C TYR A 16 4.16 -9.11 5.96
N ALA A 17 4.39 -9.12 7.27
CA ALA A 17 5.32 -10.03 7.92
C ALA A 17 4.61 -11.34 8.31
N GLY A 18 5.15 -12.49 7.86
CA GLY A 18 4.57 -13.82 8.11
C GLY A 18 3.34 -14.16 7.26
N ALA A 19 2.35 -13.28 7.22
CA ALA A 19 1.18 -13.34 6.34
C ALA A 19 0.71 -11.93 5.96
N ALA A 20 0.28 -11.74 4.72
CA ALA A 20 -0.34 -10.48 4.28
C ALA A 20 -1.77 -10.38 4.85
N GLY A 21 -2.13 -9.24 5.45
CA GLY A 21 -3.48 -9.05 5.99
C GLY A 21 -3.80 -7.63 6.40
N VAL A 22 -5.09 -7.31 6.38
CA VAL A 22 -5.65 -6.06 6.92
C VAL A 22 -5.80 -6.23 8.42
N VAL A 23 -5.16 -5.34 9.19
CA VAL A 23 -5.25 -5.30 10.66
C VAL A 23 -6.25 -4.23 11.10
N LEU A 24 -6.39 -3.17 10.31
CA LEU A 24 -7.40 -2.14 10.49
C LEU A 24 -8.04 -1.85 9.13
N GLU A 25 -9.32 -2.20 9.00
CA GLU A 25 -10.18 -1.80 7.89
C GLU A 25 -10.30 -0.26 7.85
N PRO A 26 -10.78 0.35 6.74
CA PRO A 26 -11.02 1.80 6.68
C PRO A 26 -11.81 2.30 7.89
N THR A 27 -11.13 3.06 8.74
CA THR A 27 -11.62 3.49 10.05
C THR A 27 -11.48 5.01 10.15
N ALA A 28 -12.52 5.68 10.66
CA ALA A 28 -12.50 7.13 10.80
C ALA A 28 -11.43 7.58 11.81
N GLY A 29 -10.79 8.73 11.55
CA GLY A 29 -9.68 9.22 12.37
C GLY A 29 -10.06 9.57 13.81
N ASN A 30 -11.34 9.83 14.06
CA ASN A 30 -11.85 10.04 15.42
C ASN A 30 -12.02 8.74 16.23
N GLU A 31 -11.94 7.55 15.61
CA GLU A 31 -11.91 6.23 16.28
C GLU A 31 -10.51 5.90 16.81
N ASN A 32 -9.97 6.82 17.62
CA ASN A 32 -8.60 6.79 18.14
C ASN A 32 -8.29 5.47 18.87
N ASP A 33 -9.22 4.96 19.68
CA ASP A 33 -9.01 3.72 20.44
C ASP A 33 -8.79 2.52 19.51
N ALA A 34 -9.59 2.39 18.44
CA ALA A 34 -9.45 1.31 17.46
C ALA A 34 -8.12 1.39 16.71
N ILE A 35 -7.71 2.61 16.32
CA ILE A 35 -6.43 2.85 15.64
C ILE A 35 -5.26 2.51 16.57
N LEU A 36 -5.30 2.94 17.83
CA LEU A 36 -4.25 2.68 18.80
C LEU A 36 -4.14 1.20 19.16
N ASP A 37 -5.28 0.53 19.34
CA ASP A 37 -5.32 -0.91 19.63
C ASP A 37 -4.75 -1.72 18.46
N ALA A 38 -5.07 -1.36 17.22
CA ALA A 38 -4.51 -2.01 16.04
C ALA A 38 -2.98 -1.83 15.96
N ILE A 39 -2.46 -0.63 16.25
CA ILE A 39 -1.02 -0.36 16.30
C ILE A 39 -0.34 -1.16 17.41
N ALA A 40 -0.95 -1.24 18.60
CA ALA A 40 -0.39 -1.95 19.75
C ALA A 40 -0.28 -3.46 19.54
N GLN A 41 -1.10 -4.03 18.65
CA GLN A 41 -1.07 -5.45 18.27
C GLN A 41 -0.03 -5.78 17.19
N LEU A 42 0.60 -4.78 16.58
CA LEU A 42 1.62 -5.00 15.55
C LEU A 42 2.90 -5.54 16.21
N GLU A 43 3.23 -6.80 15.93
CA GLU A 43 4.52 -7.39 16.26
C GLU A 43 5.40 -7.51 15.01
N ALA A 44 6.65 -7.08 15.12
CA ALA A 44 7.65 -7.33 14.10
C ALA A 44 8.11 -8.80 14.19
N GLY A 45 7.71 -9.61 13.22
CA GLY A 45 8.10 -11.03 13.19
C GLY A 45 7.72 -11.75 11.89
N GLY A 46 8.66 -12.52 11.33
CA GLY A 46 8.42 -13.40 10.19
C GLY A 46 9.40 -13.23 9.04
N SER A 47 9.66 -14.31 8.30
CA SER A 47 10.43 -14.24 7.05
C SER A 47 9.63 -13.48 6.00
N THR A 48 10.29 -12.52 5.39
CA THR A 48 9.78 -11.55 4.43
C THR A 48 8.93 -12.17 3.31
N ALA A 49 7.61 -12.13 3.44
CA ALA A 49 6.65 -12.39 2.37
C ALA A 49 6.15 -11.08 1.74
N GLY A 50 7.05 -10.10 1.61
CA GLY A 50 6.63 -8.70 1.43
C GLY A 50 5.99 -8.35 0.08
N GLY A 51 5.95 -9.28 -0.89
CA GLY A 51 5.30 -9.02 -2.18
C GLY A 51 3.77 -8.90 -2.08
N GLU A 52 3.11 -9.74 -1.26
CA GLU A 52 1.65 -9.81 -1.18
C GLU A 52 1.06 -8.70 -0.29
N GLY A 53 1.70 -8.39 0.84
CA GLY A 53 1.21 -7.32 1.73
C GLY A 53 1.35 -5.94 1.12
N ILE A 54 2.39 -5.71 0.30
CA ILE A 54 2.52 -4.47 -0.48
C ILE A 54 1.41 -4.37 -1.53
N GLN A 55 1.06 -5.46 -2.21
CA GLN A 55 -0.06 -5.48 -3.17
C GLN A 55 -1.40 -5.16 -2.50
N LEU A 56 -1.66 -5.77 -1.34
CA LEU A 56 -2.87 -5.51 -0.56
C LEU A 56 -2.93 -4.04 -0.08
N ALA A 57 -1.82 -3.49 0.38
CA ALA A 57 -1.74 -2.08 0.77
C ALA A 57 -2.06 -1.14 -0.41
N TYR A 58 -1.59 -1.44 -1.63
CA TYR A 58 -1.97 -0.66 -2.81
C TYR A 58 -3.44 -0.76 -3.15
N GLN A 59 -4.01 -1.96 -3.07
CA GLN A 59 -5.42 -2.17 -3.37
C GLN A 59 -6.27 -1.30 -2.45
N LEU A 60 -6.01 -1.37 -1.15
CA LEU A 60 -6.70 -0.53 -0.15
C LEU A 60 -6.47 0.96 -0.39
N ALA A 61 -5.23 1.39 -0.64
CA ALA A 61 -4.93 2.80 -0.92
C ALA A 61 -5.66 3.32 -2.18
N ARG A 62 -5.85 2.47 -3.19
CA ARG A 62 -6.63 2.82 -4.39
C ARG A 62 -8.13 2.83 -4.14
N GLU A 63 -8.65 1.87 -3.38
CA GLU A 63 -10.07 1.79 -3.03
C GLU A 63 -10.50 2.96 -2.13
N GLN A 64 -9.58 3.47 -1.30
CA GLN A 64 -9.81 4.61 -0.40
C GLN A 64 -9.28 5.94 -0.95
N PHE A 65 -8.90 6.00 -2.23
CA PHE A 65 -8.36 7.22 -2.82
C PHE A 65 -9.41 8.33 -2.89
N ILE A 66 -9.08 9.51 -2.34
CA ILE A 66 -9.94 10.70 -2.36
C ILE A 66 -9.39 11.69 -3.39
N GLU A 67 -10.15 11.93 -4.46
CA GLU A 67 -9.84 12.98 -5.44
C GLU A 67 -9.82 14.35 -4.76
N ASP A 68 -8.80 15.16 -5.04
CA ASP A 68 -8.50 16.44 -4.37
C ASP A 68 -8.26 16.34 -2.84
N GLY A 69 -8.15 15.12 -2.30
CA GLY A 69 -7.84 14.84 -0.90
C GLY A 69 -6.35 14.59 -0.63
N ASN A 70 -5.98 14.58 0.65
CA ASN A 70 -4.62 14.30 1.09
C ASN A 70 -4.42 12.79 1.31
N ASN A 71 -3.95 12.09 0.29
CA ASN A 71 -3.72 10.65 0.33
C ASN A 71 -2.26 10.35 0.73
N ARG A 72 -2.04 9.58 1.81
CA ARG A 72 -0.70 9.25 2.31
C ARG A 72 -0.55 7.75 2.54
N VAL A 73 0.52 7.17 2.02
CA VAL A 73 0.94 5.79 2.31
C VAL A 73 2.23 5.85 3.13
N ILE A 74 2.23 5.27 4.31
CA ILE A 74 3.39 5.22 5.21
C ILE A 74 3.81 3.75 5.36
N LEU A 75 5.07 3.47 5.05
CA LEU A 75 5.66 2.15 5.21
C LEU A 75 6.59 2.16 6.43
N ALA A 76 6.37 1.24 7.36
CA ALA A 76 7.23 1.02 8.51
C ALA A 76 7.80 -0.40 8.50
N THR A 77 9.11 -0.55 8.71
CA THR A 77 9.85 -1.83 8.72
C THR A 77 10.98 -1.74 9.75
N ASP A 78 11.33 -2.86 10.40
CA ASP A 78 12.34 -2.99 11.46
C ASP A 78 13.75 -3.29 10.93
N GLY A 79 13.90 -3.70 9.67
CA GLY A 79 15.19 -3.87 9.01
C GLY A 79 15.16 -4.89 7.87
N ASP A 80 16.04 -4.69 6.89
CA ASP A 80 16.21 -5.52 5.68
C ASP A 80 14.89 -5.83 4.95
N PHE A 81 14.40 -4.82 4.21
CA PHE A 81 13.29 -4.97 3.28
C PHE A 81 13.73 -5.91 2.14
N ASN A 82 13.70 -7.22 2.37
CA ASN A 82 14.02 -8.28 1.39
C ASN A 82 12.96 -8.42 0.29
N VAL A 83 12.19 -7.38 0.05
CA VAL A 83 11.43 -7.20 -1.19
C VAL A 83 12.33 -6.43 -2.12
N GLY A 84 12.95 -7.13 -3.06
CA GLY A 84 13.93 -6.53 -3.97
C GLY A 84 13.48 -5.20 -4.60
N THR A 85 14.45 -4.48 -5.18
CA THR A 85 14.39 -3.14 -5.82
C THR A 85 13.16 -2.80 -6.70
N SER A 86 12.30 -3.78 -6.99
CA SER A 86 11.01 -3.63 -7.67
C SER A 86 9.88 -3.06 -6.77
N SER A 87 10.03 -3.05 -5.45
CA SER A 87 8.99 -2.69 -4.48
C SER A 87 8.90 -1.19 -4.21
N GLU A 88 10.01 -0.52 -3.88
CA GLU A 88 10.03 0.91 -3.56
C GLU A 88 9.79 1.79 -4.79
N ALA A 89 10.46 1.48 -5.90
CA ALA A 89 10.19 2.12 -7.20
C ALA A 89 8.82 1.74 -7.77
N GLY A 90 8.29 0.56 -7.40
CA GLY A 90 6.91 0.17 -7.69
C GLY A 90 5.90 1.01 -6.90
N LEU A 91 6.21 1.29 -5.62
CA LEU A 91 5.40 2.11 -4.71
C LEU A 91 5.28 3.53 -5.22
N ILE A 92 6.44 4.12 -5.51
CA ILE A 92 6.52 5.46 -6.07
C ILE A 92 5.78 5.51 -7.42
N ARG A 93 6.03 4.58 -8.35
CA ARG A 93 5.35 4.57 -9.66
C ARG A 93 3.85 4.28 -9.60
N LEU A 94 3.35 3.52 -8.62
CA LEU A 94 1.91 3.27 -8.46
C LEU A 94 1.18 4.45 -7.84
N ILE A 95 1.83 5.16 -6.91
CA ILE A 95 1.28 6.35 -6.24
C ILE A 95 1.37 7.58 -7.17
N GLU A 96 2.49 7.77 -7.88
CA GLU A 96 2.65 8.82 -8.90
C GLU A 96 1.87 8.50 -10.19
N GLY A 97 1.67 7.22 -10.49
CA GLY A 97 1.03 6.70 -11.69
C GLY A 97 -0.47 6.44 -11.52
N GLY A 98 -1.23 7.47 -11.15
CA GLY A 98 -2.67 7.52 -11.46
C GLY A 98 -2.97 7.50 -12.96
N SER A 99 -1.95 7.55 -13.83
CA SER A 99 -2.12 7.42 -15.28
C SER A 99 -0.87 6.83 -15.91
N GLN A 100 -0.84 5.51 -16.05
CA GLN A 100 -0.39 4.76 -17.24
C GLN A 100 -0.17 3.29 -16.88
N SER A 101 -1.09 2.44 -17.33
CA SER A 101 -0.78 1.03 -17.58
C SER A 101 0.46 0.96 -18.49
N PRO A 102 1.53 0.25 -18.11
CA PRO A 102 2.53 -0.17 -19.07
C PRO A 102 1.90 -1.28 -19.93
N GLY A 103 1.38 -0.89 -21.08
CA GLY A 103 1.35 -1.72 -22.28
C GLY A 103 0.18 -2.70 -22.44
N GLN A 104 -0.66 -2.38 -23.42
CA GLN A 104 -0.79 -3.31 -24.55
C GLN A 104 -0.96 -2.49 -25.84
N ARG A 105 0.15 -1.96 -26.36
CA ARG A 105 0.19 -1.54 -27.76
C ARG A 105 0.10 -2.82 -28.59
N ASN A 106 -1.10 -3.11 -29.09
CA ASN A 106 -1.30 -4.04 -30.20
C ASN A 106 -0.61 -3.46 -31.44
N GLY A 107 0.70 -3.70 -31.53
CA GLY A 107 1.51 -3.43 -32.71
C GLY A 107 1.35 -4.58 -33.69
N GLY A 108 0.24 -4.58 -34.42
CA GLY A 108 0.11 -5.37 -35.62
C GLY A 108 1.16 -4.94 -36.65
N ASN A 109 1.94 -5.92 -37.10
CA ASN A 109 2.56 -6.08 -38.41
C ASN A 109 3.66 -5.08 -38.85
N VAL A 110 4.89 -5.57 -38.96
CA VAL A 110 5.76 -5.59 -40.18
C VAL A 110 7.03 -6.40 -39.83
N ALA A 111 7.18 -7.60 -40.39
CA ALA A 111 7.98 -7.93 -41.57
C ALA A 111 9.49 -8.07 -41.26
N ASP A 112 9.97 -9.32 -41.18
CA ASP A 112 11.13 -9.80 -41.96
C ASP A 112 11.30 -11.32 -41.78
N ALA A 113 11.28 -12.07 -42.89
CA ALA A 113 11.92 -13.38 -43.09
C ALA A 113 11.65 -13.85 -44.53
N GLY A 114 12.52 -13.43 -45.47
CA GLY A 114 12.56 -13.90 -46.85
C GLY A 114 13.51 -13.10 -47.72
#